data_AF-A0A6B1GMW7-F1
#
_entry.id   AF-A0A6B1GMW7-F1
#
_cell.length_a   1.000
_cell.length_b   1.000
_cell.length_c   1.000
_cell.angle_alpha   90.00
_cell.angle_beta   90.00
_cell.angle_gamma   90.00
#
_symmetry.space_group_name_H-M   'P 1'
#
loop_
_entity.id
_entity.type
_entity.pdbx_description
1 polymer ?
#
loop_
_entity_poly.entity_id
_entity_poly.type
_entity_poly.pdbx_seq_one_letter_code
_entity_poly.pdbx_strand_id
1 'polypeptide(L)' 'MWNPGFPYLESTRARIFGLHRSLCIRSIRYRGTREQPGLVFGLDRGGSCAGMGYLIAPENQREVAEYLQDRELLND' A
#
# COMPACT_ATOMS: atom_id res chain seq x y z
N MET A 1 -8.11 3.44 -0.66
CA MET A 1 -7.68 4.78 -0.17
C MET A 1 -8.71 5.44 0.75
N TRP A 2 -9.99 5.06 0.70
CA TRP A 2 -11.08 5.70 1.44
C TRP A 2 -11.25 5.22 2.88
N ASN A 3 -10.73 4.04 3.22
CA ASN A 3 -10.69 3.53 4.59
C ASN A 3 -9.28 2.97 4.86
N PRO A 4 -8.46 3.64 5.70
CA PRO A 4 -7.12 3.18 6.01
C PRO A 4 -7.10 1.89 6.86
N GLY A 5 -8.15 1.64 7.65
CA GLY A 5 -8.24 0.46 8.51
C GLY A 5 -7.42 0.54 9.80
N PHE A 6 -6.89 1.72 10.15
CA PHE A 6 -6.11 1.99 11.35
C PHE A 6 -6.36 3.42 11.87
N PRO A 7 -6.12 3.70 13.16
CA PRO A 7 -6.23 5.06 13.71
C PRO A 7 -5.12 5.98 13.20
N TYR A 8 -5.45 7.25 12.95
CA TYR A 8 -4.51 8.30 12.55
C TYR A 8 -4.94 9.65 13.12
N LEU A 9 -3.97 10.53 13.36
CA LEU A 9 -4.18 11.89 13.84
C LEU A 9 -4.56 12.84 12.71
N GLU A 10 -3.87 12.72 11.57
CA GLU A 10 -4.11 13.56 10.39
C GLU A 10 -3.97 12.74 9.10
N SER A 11 -4.69 13.18 8.06
CA SER A 11 -4.51 12.68 6.70
C SER A 11 -4.35 13.85 5.74
N THR A 12 -3.39 13.74 4.82
CA THR A 12 -3.10 14.80 3.84
C THR A 12 -2.80 14.25 2.47
N ARG A 13 -3.24 14.95 1.43
CA ARG A 13 -2.88 14.61 0.04
C ARG A 13 -1.37 14.72 -0.09
N ALA A 14 -0.76 13.62 -0.52
CA ALA A 14 0.68 13.52 -0.66
C ALA A 14 1.07 13.17 -2.10
N ARG A 15 2.27 13.56 -2.50
CA ARG A 15 2.89 13.12 -3.75
C ARG A 15 4.30 12.64 -3.46
N ILE A 16 4.60 11.42 -3.89
CA ILE A 16 5.96 10.88 -3.88
C ILE A 16 6.57 11.05 -5.27
N PHE A 17 7.82 11.49 -5.33
CA PHE A 17 8.59 11.67 -6.56
C PHE A 17 9.62 10.55 -6.70
N GLY A 18 9.98 10.23 -7.95
CA GLY A 18 10.89 9.13 -8.27
C GLY A 18 10.20 7.75 -8.28
N LEU A 19 8.89 7.70 -8.06
CA LEU A 19 8.06 6.50 -8.14
C LEU A 19 6.73 6.79 -8.85
N HIS A 20 6.26 5.86 -9.67
CA HIS A 20 4.95 5.92 -10.32
C HIS A 20 4.15 4.65 -10.03
N ARG A 21 2.83 4.72 -10.22
CA ARG A 21 1.95 3.57 -10.00
C ARG A 21 1.89 2.70 -11.26
N SER A 22 2.18 1.42 -11.13
CA SER A 22 2.11 0.46 -12.24
C SER A 22 1.60 -0.90 -11.77
N LEU A 23 1.07 -1.71 -12.69
CA LEU A 23 0.70 -3.11 -12.41
C LEU A 23 1.97 -3.97 -12.40
N CYS A 24 2.74 -3.89 -11.31
CA CYS A 24 4.08 -4.46 -11.21
C CYS A 24 4.23 -5.55 -10.14
N ILE A 25 3.17 -5.86 -9.38
CA ILE A 25 3.20 -6.91 -8.35
C ILE A 25 2.38 -8.10 -8.84
N ARG A 26 3.01 -9.27 -8.91
CA ARG A 26 2.33 -10.53 -9.24
C ARG A 26 1.37 -10.92 -8.12
N SER A 27 0.13 -11.29 -8.46
CA SER A 27 -0.90 -11.71 -7.51
C SER A 27 -1.55 -13.02 -7.93
N ILE A 28 -1.80 -13.89 -6.95
CA ILE A 28 -2.60 -15.12 -7.11
C ILE A 28 -3.77 -15.21 -6.11
N ARG A 29 -3.82 -14.29 -5.12
CA ARG A 29 -4.84 -14.26 -4.06
C ARG A 29 -6.00 -13.31 -4.38
N TYR A 30 -5.68 -12.11 -4.90
CA TYR A 30 -6.69 -11.06 -5.13
C TYR A 30 -7.04 -10.89 -6.61
N ARG A 31 -6.05 -10.99 -7.49
CA ARG A 31 -6.21 -10.85 -8.93
C ARG A 31 -5.40 -11.93 -9.64
N GLY A 32 -6.08 -13.01 -10.05
CA GLY A 32 -5.49 -14.15 -10.74
C GLY A 32 -5.62 -15.45 -9.94
N THR A 33 -5.09 -16.53 -10.50
CA THR A 33 -4.95 -17.85 -9.85
C THR A 33 -3.51 -18.32 -9.94
N ARG A 34 -3.18 -19.51 -9.40
CA ARG A 34 -1.83 -20.09 -9.51
C ARG A 34 -1.47 -20.37 -10.98
N GLU A 35 -2.43 -20.83 -11.77
CA GLU A 35 -2.28 -21.20 -13.18
C GLU A 35 -2.26 -19.97 -14.09
N GLN A 36 -3.01 -18.93 -13.72
CA GLN A 36 -3.06 -17.65 -14.46
C GLN A 36 -2.90 -16.49 -13.47
N PRO A 37 -1.65 -16.16 -13.08
CA PRO A 37 -1.38 -15.07 -12.16
C PRO A 37 -1.77 -13.74 -12.78
N GLY A 38 -2.37 -12.86 -11.99
CA GLY A 38 -2.64 -11.49 -12.39
C GLY A 38 -1.61 -10.53 -11.82
N LEU A 39 -1.87 -9.24 -12.03
CA LEU A 39 -1.06 -8.14 -11.52
C LEU A 39 -1.91 -7.22 -10.66
N VAL A 40 -1.32 -6.69 -9.60
CA VAL A 40 -1.87 -5.62 -8.78
C VAL A 40 -0.94 -4.42 -8.80
N PHE A 41 -1.48 -3.27 -8.40
CA PHE A 41 -0.71 -2.03 -8.41
C PHE A 41 0.38 -2.04 -7.33
N GLY A 42 1.58 -1.66 -7.74
CA GLY A 42 2.68 -1.29 -6.86
C GLY A 42 3.25 0.07 -7.24
N LEU A 43 4.37 0.41 -6.61
CA LEU A 43 5.20 1.54 -7.00
C LEU A 43 6.44 1.03 -7.73
N ASP A 44 6.69 1.59 -8.91
CA ASP A 44 7.88 1.32 -9.70
C ASP A 44 8.69 2.60 -9.93
N ARG A 45 9.97 2.46 -10.27
CA ARG A 45 10.93 3.56 -10.36
C ARG A 45 10.53 4.58 -11.44
N GLY A 46 10.82 5.85 -11.16
CA GLY A 46 10.59 6.99 -12.05
C GLY A 46 9.23 7.67 -11.87
N GLY A 47 9.10 8.90 -12.37
CA GLY A 47 7.84 9.65 -12.36
C GLY A 47 7.42 10.20 -11.00
N SER A 48 6.11 10.24 -10.76
CA SER A 48 5.52 10.63 -9.48
C SER A 48 4.19 9.91 -9.25
N CYS A 49 3.79 9.76 -7.99
CA CYS A 49 2.53 9.14 -7.62
C CYS A 49 1.80 9.99 -6.59
N ALA A 50 0.54 10.32 -6.87
CA ALA A 50 -0.35 10.96 -5.91
C ALA A 50 -0.96 9.91 -4.97
N GLY A 51 -1.09 10.26 -3.70
CA GLY A 51 -1.62 9.39 -2.65
C GLY A 51 -2.06 10.18 -1.42
N MET A 52 -2.07 9.49 -0.28
CA MET A 52 -2.43 10.03 1.02
C MET A 52 -1.30 9.73 2.01
N GLY A 53 -0.86 10.73 2.76
CA GLY A 53 -0.01 10.56 3.93
C GLY A 53 -0.86 10.56 5.19
N TYR A 54 -0.51 9.70 6.15
CA TYR A 54 -1.20 9.60 7.45
C TYR A 54 -0.19 9.85 8.57
N LEU A 55 -0.54 10.76 9.49
CA LEU A 55 0.21 10.95 10.73
C LEU A 55 -0.33 10.00 11.78
N ILE A 56 0.53 9.13 12.31
CA ILE A 56 0.17 8.12 13.31
C ILE A 56 0.70 8.57 14.68
N ALA A 57 -0.13 8.46 15.71
CA ALA A 57 0.28 8.72 17.08
C ALA A 57 1.40 7.74 17.50
N PRO A 58 2.43 8.17 18.24
CA PRO A 58 3.54 7.32 18.64
C PRO A 58 3.12 5.98 19.27
N GLU A 59 2.09 6.01 20.11
CA GLU A 59 1.53 4.85 20.80
C GLU A 59 0.90 3.81 19.86
N ASN A 60 0.48 4.20 18.65
CA ASN A 60 -0.13 3.30 17.68
C ASN A 60 0.84 2.82 16.59
N GLN A 61 2.05 3.39 16.49
CA GLN A 61 2.96 3.12 15.36
C GLN A 61 3.22 1.64 15.13
N ARG A 62 3.46 0.89 16.22
CA ARG A 62 3.78 -0.53 16.15
C ARG A 62 2.58 -1.34 15.65
N GLU A 63 1.42 -1.17 16.27
CA GLU A 63 0.20 -1.90 15.91
C GLU A 63 -0.22 -1.60 14.47
N VAL A 64 -0.14 -0.35 14.04
CA VAL A 64 -0.44 0.04 12.66
C VAL A 64 0.55 -0.57 11.66
N ALA A 65 1.84 -0.61 12.00
CA ALA A 65 2.85 -1.23 11.16
C ALA A 65 2.63 -2.74 11.03
N GLU A 66 2.36 -3.45 12.13
CA GLU A 66 2.06 -4.89 12.16
C GLU A 66 0.80 -5.19 11.32
N TYR A 67 -0.29 -4.43 11.52
CA TYR A 67 -1.50 -4.54 10.71
C TYR A 67 -1.25 -4.35 9.21
N LEU A 68 -0.43 -3.36 8.83
CA LEU A 68 -0.09 -3.10 7.43
C LEU A 68 0.80 -4.21 6.83
N GLN A 69 1.73 -4.75 7.60
CA GLN A 69 2.56 -5.88 7.15
C GLN A 69 1.69 -7.11 6.87
N ASP A 70 0.79 -7.45 7.80
CA ASP A 70 -0.12 -8.58 7.64
C ASP A 70 -1.06 -8.42 6.44
N ARG A 71 -1.55 -7.20 6.20
CA ARG A 71 -2.48 -6.92 5.11
C ARG A 71 -1.81 -6.89 3.73
N GLU A 72 -0.60 -6.32 3.63
CA GLU A 72 -0.01 -5.95 2.34
C GLU A 72 1.19 -6.83 1.92
N LEU A 73 1.96 -7.36 2.87
CA LEU A 73 3.23 -8.07 2.59
C LEU A 73 3.12 -9.59 2.71
N LEU A 74 2.21 -10.11 3.52
CA LEU A 74 1.94 -11.55 3.60
C LEU A 74 1.10 -12.02 2.40
N ASN A 75 1.76 -12.19 1.25
CA ASN A 75 1.17 -12.77 0.05
C ASN A 75 1.78 -14.17 -0.19
N ASP A 76 0.93 -15.20 -0.28
CA ASP A 76 1.31 -16.57 -0.70
C ASP A 76 1.49 -16.67 -2.22
#